data_AF-A0A812TB50-F1
#
_entry.id   AF-A0A812TB50-F1
#
_cell.length_a   1.000
_cell.length_b   1.000
_cell.length_c   1.000
_cell.angle_alpha   90.00
_cell.angle_beta   90.00
_cell.angle_gamma   90.00
#
_symmetry.space_group_name_H-M   'P 1'
#
loop_
_entity.id
_entity.type
_entity.pdbx_description
1 polymer ?
#
loop_
_entity_poly.entity_id
_entity_poly.type
_entity_poly.pdbx_seq_one_letter_code
_entity_poly.pdbx_strand_id
1 'polypeptide(L)'
;MVFKFCLFWWCVFVFAVMAVYIADHLLYRKFGPAKVVWKADHSFKGASREEFWAQFTDPSRWSPEHPVLQTADVSMVLCEQSGSQEKSSPEAEAEDVAEDVAEEVPFANPKRKLEAVQLGPLKPGLGMVLRHKAESESSGSFFCTRECKQLEEPVEGPFRLVMQTLEAGLGYPFLDDSEISEVEIFPPSEDGTIRCKMTGVAEVTSRIFRWWSGLQKDSQEAAAAFMQSIQNEVAAPKVRSKDLSQQ
;
A
#
# COMPACT_ATOMS: atom_id res chain seq x y z
N MET A 1 32.98 39.00 -0.56
CA MET A 1 31.65 39.24 -1.18
C MET A 1 30.91 37.94 -1.46
N VAL A 2 31.57 36.91 -2.00
CA VAL A 2 30.97 35.60 -2.32
C VAL A 2 30.23 34.95 -1.13
N PHE A 3 30.83 34.90 0.06
CA PHE A 3 30.19 34.31 1.25
C PHE A 3 28.86 34.97 1.65
N LYS A 4 28.79 36.31 1.61
CA LYS A 4 27.55 37.05 1.92
C LYS A 4 26.47 36.80 0.87
N PHE A 5 26.85 36.65 -0.39
CA PHE A 5 25.94 36.29 -1.48
C PHE A 5 25.37 34.88 -1.29
N CYS A 6 26.22 33.89 -0.96
CA CYS A 6 25.78 32.53 -0.65
C CYS A 6 24.82 32.49 0.55
N LEU A 7 25.14 33.20 1.64
CA LEU A 7 24.28 33.28 2.81
C LEU A 7 22.92 33.93 2.50
N PHE A 8 22.89 34.98 1.69
CA PHE A 8 21.63 35.63 1.29
C PHE A 8 20.72 34.66 0.55
N TRP A 9 21.24 33.97 -0.47
CA TRP A 9 20.45 32.99 -1.22
C TRP A 9 20.06 31.77 -0.40
N TRP A 10 20.91 31.34 0.52
CA TRP A 10 20.56 30.31 1.50
C TRP A 10 19.36 30.73 2.35
N CYS A 11 19.36 31.95 2.89
CA CYS A 11 18.21 32.47 3.63
C CYS A 11 16.95 32.52 2.77
N VAL A 12 17.03 33.05 1.55
CA VAL A 12 15.88 33.09 0.61
C VAL A 12 15.34 31.69 0.35
N PHE A 13 16.21 30.71 0.13
CA PHE A 13 15.83 29.31 -0.06
C PHE A 13 15.11 28.73 1.16
N VAL A 14 15.67 28.91 2.36
CA VAL A 14 15.03 28.46 3.62
C VAL A 14 13.67 29.11 3.82
N PHE A 15 13.54 30.43 3.58
CA PHE A 15 12.26 31.13 3.66
C PHE A 15 11.24 30.60 2.65
N ALA A 16 11.66 30.31 1.42
CA ALA A 16 10.78 29.75 0.41
C ALA A 16 10.26 28.36 0.83
N VAL A 17 11.14 27.49 1.35
CA VAL A 17 10.77 26.16 1.87
C VAL A 17 9.80 26.30 3.05
N MET A 18 10.09 27.17 4.02
CA MET A 18 9.20 27.42 5.16
C MET A 18 7.84 27.97 4.72
N ALA A 19 7.80 28.89 3.75
CA ALA A 19 6.55 29.45 3.23
C ALA A 19 5.67 28.37 2.58
N VAL A 20 6.28 27.39 1.91
CA VAL A 20 5.57 26.23 1.36
C VAL A 20 4.94 25.39 2.48
N TYR A 21 5.69 25.06 3.53
CA TYR A 21 5.14 24.31 4.67
C TYR A 21 4.01 25.06 5.39
N ILE A 22 4.17 26.39 5.57
CA ILE A 22 3.12 27.24 6.15
C ILE A 22 1.88 27.23 5.26
N ALA A 23 2.05 27.41 3.95
CA ALA A 23 0.94 27.40 3.00
C ALA A 23 0.22 26.05 3.01
N ASP A 24 0.96 24.94 2.98
CA ASP A 24 0.39 23.60 3.02
C ASP A 24 -0.34 23.31 4.34
N HIS A 25 0.22 23.74 5.47
CA HIS A 25 -0.45 23.65 6.77
C HIS A 25 -1.75 24.46 6.82
N LEU A 26 -1.75 25.70 6.29
CA LEU A 26 -2.96 26.52 6.20
C LEU A 26 -4.01 25.88 5.29
N LEU A 27 -3.59 25.29 4.17
CA LEU A 27 -4.48 24.56 3.26
C LEU A 27 -5.06 23.31 3.92
N TYR A 28 -4.25 22.54 4.66
CA TYR A 28 -4.72 21.39 5.42
C TYR A 28 -5.72 21.82 6.50
N ARG A 29 -5.42 22.85 7.29
CA ARG A 29 -6.33 23.37 8.32
C ARG A 29 -7.66 23.86 7.75
N LYS A 30 -7.66 24.44 6.55
CA LYS A 30 -8.86 24.99 5.91
C LYS A 30 -9.71 23.95 5.19
N PHE A 31 -9.08 22.99 4.52
CA PHE A 31 -9.77 22.06 3.60
C PHE A 31 -9.67 20.59 4.01
N GLY A 32 -8.97 20.30 5.11
CA GLY A 32 -8.68 18.93 5.56
C GLY A 32 -7.69 18.19 4.64
N PRO A 33 -7.57 16.87 4.84
CA PRO A 33 -6.71 15.99 4.06
C PRO A 33 -6.95 16.09 2.55
N ALA A 34 -5.88 15.91 1.78
CA ALA A 34 -5.98 15.84 0.33
C ALA A 34 -6.33 14.42 -0.09
N LYS A 35 -7.27 14.26 -1.02
CA LYS A 35 -7.61 12.94 -1.56
C LYS A 35 -6.76 12.62 -2.79
N VAL A 36 -6.29 11.38 -2.88
CA VAL A 36 -5.72 10.78 -4.08
C VAL A 36 -6.74 9.77 -4.58
N VAL A 37 -7.19 9.93 -5.82
CA VAL A 37 -8.16 9.02 -6.45
C VAL A 37 -7.59 8.59 -7.78
N TRP A 38 -7.47 7.27 -7.98
CA TRP A 38 -6.90 6.71 -9.20
C TRP A 38 -7.76 5.56 -9.72
N LYS A 39 -7.64 5.32 -11.03
CA LYS A 39 -8.29 4.23 -11.76
C LYS A 39 -7.33 3.71 -12.82
N ALA A 40 -7.22 2.39 -12.91
CA ALA A 40 -6.53 1.70 -13.98
C ALA A 40 -7.47 0.63 -14.55
N ASP A 41 -7.57 0.56 -15.87
CA ASP A 41 -8.32 -0.48 -16.57
C ASP A 41 -7.33 -1.31 -17.39
N HIS A 42 -7.55 -2.63 -17.46
CA HIS A 42 -6.75 -3.54 -18.26
C HIS A 42 -7.65 -4.62 -18.86
N SER A 43 -7.21 -5.20 -19.97
CA SER A 43 -7.94 -6.26 -20.67
C SER A 43 -7.06 -7.49 -20.81
N PHE A 44 -7.43 -8.55 -20.11
CA PHE A 44 -6.71 -9.82 -20.15
C PHE A 44 -7.19 -10.71 -21.31
N LYS A 45 -6.27 -11.53 -21.84
CA LYS A 45 -6.55 -12.58 -22.84
C LYS A 45 -5.66 -13.80 -22.63
N GLY A 46 -6.12 -14.95 -23.12
CA GLY A 46 -5.30 -16.17 -23.23
C GLY A 46 -5.39 -17.14 -22.05
N ALA A 47 -6.20 -16.83 -21.03
CA ALA A 47 -6.45 -17.71 -19.89
C ALA A 47 -7.85 -17.47 -19.31
N SER A 48 -8.27 -18.31 -18.36
CA SER A 48 -9.56 -18.17 -17.69
C SER A 48 -9.59 -16.98 -16.72
N ARG A 49 -10.79 -16.46 -16.44
CA ARG A 49 -10.99 -15.41 -15.44
C ARG A 49 -10.49 -15.84 -14.06
N GLU A 50 -10.74 -17.10 -13.72
CA GLU A 50 -10.37 -17.72 -12.45
C GLU A 50 -8.86 -17.84 -12.29
N GLU A 51 -8.11 -18.07 -13.38
CA GLU A 51 -6.64 -18.07 -13.36
C GLU A 51 -6.06 -16.68 -13.09
N PHE A 52 -6.58 -15.64 -13.75
CA PHE A 52 -6.18 -14.26 -13.45
C PHE A 52 -6.58 -13.86 -12.03
N TRP A 53 -7.79 -14.24 -11.62
CA TRP A 53 -8.31 -13.94 -10.29
C TRP A 53 -7.44 -14.51 -9.18
N ALA A 54 -6.97 -15.74 -9.34
CA ALA A 54 -6.08 -16.37 -8.37
C ALA A 54 -4.76 -15.59 -8.17
N GLN A 55 -4.28 -14.82 -9.16
CA GLN A 55 -3.11 -13.98 -8.99
C GLN A 55 -3.38 -12.73 -8.14
N PHE A 56 -4.62 -12.24 -8.09
CA PHE A 56 -5.01 -11.14 -7.20
C PHE A 56 -5.24 -11.62 -5.77
N THR A 57 -5.76 -12.83 -5.62
CA THR A 57 -6.27 -13.33 -4.34
C THR A 57 -5.35 -14.28 -3.62
N ASP A 58 -4.34 -14.86 -4.27
CA ASP A 58 -3.43 -15.83 -3.67
C ASP A 58 -1.97 -15.43 -3.91
N PRO A 59 -1.38 -14.60 -3.03
CA PRO A 59 0.02 -14.19 -3.12
C PRO A 59 1.02 -15.34 -3.10
N SER A 60 0.63 -16.52 -2.60
CA SER A 60 1.50 -17.71 -2.63
C SER A 60 1.74 -18.26 -4.04
N ARG A 61 0.95 -17.80 -5.03
CA ARG A 61 1.09 -18.18 -6.44
C ARG A 61 2.01 -17.27 -7.25
N TRP A 62 2.48 -16.18 -6.67
CA TRP A 62 3.37 -15.26 -7.36
C TRP A 62 4.72 -15.94 -7.62
N SER A 63 5.22 -15.82 -8.85
CA SER A 63 6.57 -16.28 -9.14
C SER A 63 7.60 -15.44 -8.36
N PRO A 64 8.81 -15.95 -8.13
CA PRO A 64 9.91 -15.16 -7.59
C PRO A 64 10.16 -13.87 -8.38
N GLU A 65 9.91 -13.85 -9.69
CA GLU A 65 10.08 -12.71 -10.60
C GLU A 65 8.95 -11.67 -10.50
N HIS A 66 7.90 -11.95 -9.72
CA HIS A 66 6.78 -11.03 -9.54
C HIS A 66 7.26 -9.67 -8.98
N PRO A 67 6.87 -8.51 -9.55
CA PRO A 67 7.41 -7.20 -9.16
C PRO A 67 7.28 -6.86 -7.67
N VAL A 68 6.23 -7.34 -7.02
CA VAL A 68 6.05 -7.18 -5.58
C VAL A 68 7.07 -8.01 -4.80
N LEU A 69 7.31 -9.27 -5.18
CA LEU A 69 8.31 -10.11 -4.52
C LEU A 69 9.75 -9.65 -4.83
N GLN A 70 9.97 -8.94 -5.92
CA GLN A 70 11.27 -8.33 -6.22
C GLN A 70 11.59 -7.16 -5.30
N THR A 71 10.57 -6.40 -4.87
CA THR A 71 10.77 -5.14 -4.11
C THR A 71 10.41 -5.26 -2.64
N ALA A 72 9.62 -6.26 -2.24
CA ALA A 72 9.14 -6.43 -0.88
C ALA A 72 9.16 -7.90 -0.43
N ASP A 73 9.42 -8.09 0.86
CA ASP A 73 9.10 -9.31 1.57
C ASP A 73 7.61 -9.32 1.89
N VAL A 74 6.94 -10.43 1.57
CA VAL A 74 5.50 -10.58 1.73
C VAL A 74 5.22 -11.61 2.81
N SER A 75 4.43 -11.21 3.79
CA SER A 75 3.91 -12.11 4.82
C SER A 75 2.42 -11.91 5.00
N MET A 76 1.73 -12.94 5.47
CA MET A 76 0.29 -12.89 5.72
C MET A 76 0.03 -12.81 7.22
N VAL A 77 -0.99 -12.04 7.60
CA VAL A 77 -1.39 -11.82 8.99
C VAL A 77 -2.89 -11.95 9.16
N LEU A 78 -3.33 -12.31 10.36
CA LEU A 78 -4.71 -12.15 10.78
C LEU A 78 -4.91 -10.73 11.33
N CYS A 79 -5.87 -10.01 10.77
CA CYS A 79 -6.27 -8.69 11.24
C CYS A 79 -7.46 -8.86 12.19
N GLU A 80 -7.26 -8.64 13.48
CA GLU A 80 -8.38 -8.63 14.43
C GLU A 80 -9.41 -7.58 14.00
N GLN A 81 -10.69 -7.97 13.95
CA GLN A 81 -11.78 -7.03 13.69
C GLN A 81 -11.78 -6.00 14.80
N SER A 82 -11.67 -4.71 14.47
CA SER A 82 -11.87 -3.59 15.40
C SER A 82 -13.29 -3.64 15.98
N GLY A 83 -13.45 -4.42 17.03
CA GLY A 83 -14.73 -4.75 17.65
C GLY A 83 -14.56 -4.95 19.15
N SER A 84 -13.84 -4.04 19.82
CA SER A 84 -13.89 -3.77 21.28
C SER A 84 -12.66 -2.96 21.73
N GLN A 85 -12.51 -1.72 21.25
CA GLN A 85 -11.91 -0.71 22.13
C GLN A 85 -13.02 -0.24 23.07
N GLU A 86 -13.15 -0.95 24.19
CA GLU A 86 -13.81 -0.38 25.37
C GLU A 86 -13.19 0.98 25.64
N LYS A 87 -14.06 1.99 25.74
CA LYS A 87 -13.76 3.30 26.28
C LYS A 87 -13.05 3.14 27.62
N SER A 88 -11.74 3.32 27.66
CA SER A 88 -11.08 3.80 28.85
C SER A 88 -11.26 5.32 28.86
N SER A 89 -12.09 5.79 29.79
CA SER A 89 -12.34 7.20 30.05
C SER A 89 -11.05 7.95 30.41
N PRO A 90 -11.00 9.27 30.17
CA PRO A 90 -9.89 10.11 30.61
C PRO A 90 -10.15 10.59 32.03
N GLU A 91 -9.19 10.40 32.94
CA GLU A 91 -9.07 11.22 34.14
C GLU A 91 -7.59 11.54 34.37
N ALA A 92 -7.37 12.83 34.59
CA ALA A 92 -6.10 13.53 34.60
C ALA A 92 -5.35 13.33 35.92
N GLU A 93 -4.03 13.47 35.88
CA GLU A 93 -3.30 14.44 36.70
C GLU A 93 -1.87 14.61 36.19
N ALA A 94 -1.41 15.86 36.18
CA ALA A 94 -0.13 16.32 35.67
C ALA A 94 0.96 16.18 36.74
N GLU A 95 2.21 15.96 36.33
CA GLU A 95 3.34 16.73 36.85
C GLU A 95 4.61 16.59 35.97
N ASP A 96 5.25 17.74 35.81
CA ASP A 96 6.48 18.07 35.09
C ASP A 96 7.71 17.32 35.64
N VAL A 97 8.51 16.66 34.78
CA VAL A 97 9.99 16.65 34.88
C VAL A 97 10.60 16.49 33.49
N ALA A 98 11.38 17.48 33.09
CA ALA A 98 12.26 17.44 31.93
C ALA A 98 13.48 16.56 32.21
N GLU A 99 13.73 15.56 31.35
CA GLU A 99 15.06 15.01 31.11
C GLU A 99 15.10 14.51 29.65
N ASP A 100 15.74 15.30 28.80
CA ASP A 100 15.92 15.07 27.37
C ASP A 100 17.07 14.05 27.20
N VAL A 101 16.76 12.77 27.45
CA VAL A 101 17.60 11.65 27.04
C VAL A 101 17.15 11.28 25.62
N ALA A 102 18.08 11.41 24.67
CA ALA A 102 17.90 10.91 23.32
C ALA A 102 17.70 9.39 23.35
N GLU A 103 16.45 8.96 23.53
CA GLU A 103 16.02 7.60 23.24
C GLU A 103 15.98 7.44 21.72
N GLU A 104 16.90 6.63 21.21
CA GLU A 104 16.71 5.95 19.93
C GLU A 104 15.32 5.32 19.94
N VAL A 105 14.39 5.90 19.16
CA VAL A 105 13.01 5.41 19.07
C VAL A 105 13.08 3.95 18.62
N PRO A 106 12.81 2.96 19.50
CA PRO A 106 12.80 1.58 19.09
C PRO A 106 11.62 1.44 18.16
N PHE A 107 11.88 0.86 16.99
CA PHE A 107 10.93 0.32 16.02
C PHE A 107 9.48 0.37 16.51
N ALA A 108 8.65 1.21 15.89
CA ALA A 108 7.23 1.20 16.14
C ALA A 108 6.72 -0.23 15.86
N ASN A 109 6.56 -1.02 16.93
CA ASN A 109 5.83 -2.26 16.89
C ASN A 109 4.48 -1.97 16.23
N PRO A 110 3.97 -2.87 15.36
CA PRO A 110 2.70 -2.66 14.68
C PRO A 110 1.65 -2.22 15.71
N LYS A 111 0.98 -1.10 15.44
CA LYS A 111 0.05 -0.47 16.41
C LYS A 111 -1.09 -1.44 16.75
N ARG A 112 -1.37 -2.37 15.84
CA ARG A 112 -2.34 -3.45 16.00
C ARG A 112 -1.61 -4.76 16.24
N LYS A 113 -2.21 -5.60 17.09
CA LYS A 113 -1.74 -6.97 17.28
C LYS A 113 -2.03 -7.75 15.99
N LEU A 114 -0.99 -8.03 15.22
CA LEU A 114 -1.06 -8.83 14.00
C LEU A 114 -0.47 -10.21 14.29
N GLU A 115 -1.26 -11.25 14.06
CA GLU A 115 -0.78 -12.63 14.19
C GLU A 115 -0.31 -13.14 12.83
N ALA A 116 0.95 -13.57 12.75
CA ALA A 116 1.49 -14.14 11.51
C ALA A 116 0.79 -15.45 11.16
N VAL A 117 0.39 -15.59 9.90
CA VAL A 117 -0.23 -16.81 9.37
C VAL A 117 0.51 -17.28 8.11
N GLN A 118 0.32 -18.55 7.75
CA GLN A 118 0.92 -19.10 6.54
C GLN A 118 0.40 -18.38 5.29
N LEU A 119 1.31 -18.05 4.38
CA LEU A 119 0.96 -17.43 3.09
C LEU A 119 0.06 -18.38 2.27
N GLY A 120 -1.05 -17.85 1.76
CA GLY A 120 -2.01 -18.59 0.96
C GLY A 120 -3.11 -17.67 0.39
N PRO A 121 -4.26 -18.22 -0.01
CA PRO A 121 -5.38 -17.41 -0.50
C PRO A 121 -5.90 -16.44 0.56
N LEU A 122 -6.09 -15.18 0.17
CA LEU A 122 -6.73 -14.14 0.95
C LEU A 122 -8.17 -14.51 1.31
N LYS A 123 -8.58 -14.04 2.48
CA LYS A 123 -9.96 -14.12 2.99
C LYS A 123 -10.27 -12.83 3.73
N PRO A 124 -11.55 -12.44 3.84
CA PRO A 124 -11.93 -11.32 4.68
C PRO A 124 -11.35 -11.45 6.09
N GLY A 125 -10.69 -10.39 6.57
CA GLY A 125 -9.99 -10.36 7.87
C GLY A 125 -8.54 -10.86 7.84
N LEU A 126 -8.04 -11.39 6.72
CA LEU A 126 -6.61 -11.60 6.50
C LEU A 126 -5.99 -10.37 5.86
N GLY A 127 -4.74 -10.08 6.21
CA GLY A 127 -3.96 -9.02 5.60
C GLY A 127 -2.63 -9.48 5.04
N MET A 128 -2.07 -8.70 4.13
CA MET A 128 -0.70 -8.84 3.67
C MET A 128 0.14 -7.72 4.27
N VAL A 129 1.27 -8.09 4.87
CA VAL A 129 2.33 -7.15 5.22
C VAL A 129 3.32 -7.15 4.06
N LEU A 130 3.48 -5.99 3.43
CA LEU A 130 4.48 -5.74 2.41
C LEU A 130 5.58 -4.91 3.05
N ARG A 131 6.76 -5.50 3.25
CA ARG A 131 7.93 -4.80 3.79
C ARG A 131 8.98 -4.66 2.71
N HIS A 132 9.39 -3.44 2.39
CA HIS A 132 10.40 -3.24 1.35
C HIS A 132 11.70 -3.96 1.70
N LYS A 133 12.27 -4.65 0.71
CA LYS A 133 13.53 -5.39 0.88
C LYS A 133 14.67 -4.45 1.19
N ALA A 134 15.60 -4.95 2.00
CA ALA A 134 16.63 -4.10 2.55
C ALA A 134 17.77 -3.80 1.57
N GLU A 135 17.69 -2.66 0.88
CA GLU A 135 18.83 -2.10 0.12
C GLU A 135 19.65 -1.09 0.96
N SER A 136 19.14 -0.63 2.10
CA SER A 136 19.75 0.36 3.01
C SER A 136 19.31 0.20 4.47
N GLU A 137 19.95 0.85 5.44
CA GLU A 137 19.64 0.70 6.88
C GLU A 137 18.18 1.05 7.27
N SER A 138 17.50 1.92 6.50
CA SER A 138 16.13 2.38 6.78
C SER A 138 15.04 1.71 5.93
N SER A 139 15.41 0.90 4.94
CA SER A 139 14.48 0.25 4.01
C SER A 139 13.41 -0.63 4.69
N GLY A 140 13.77 -1.33 5.76
CA GLY A 140 12.85 -2.18 6.52
C GLY A 140 11.78 -1.39 7.30
N SER A 141 11.92 -0.06 7.45
CA SER A 141 10.88 0.79 8.05
C SER A 141 9.78 1.18 7.06
N PHE A 142 9.99 0.96 5.76
CA PHE A 142 8.96 1.15 4.74
C PHE A 142 8.15 -0.14 4.62
N PHE A 143 6.98 -0.13 5.23
CA PHE A 143 6.03 -1.23 5.12
C PHE A 143 4.61 -0.71 5.00
N CYS A 144 3.71 -1.55 4.50
CA CYS A 144 2.29 -1.36 4.65
C CYS A 144 1.60 -2.69 4.93
N THR A 145 0.57 -2.65 5.78
CA THR A 145 -0.30 -3.79 6.05
C THR A 145 -1.63 -3.55 5.35
N ARG A 146 -1.99 -4.38 4.37
CA ARG A 146 -3.25 -4.29 3.63
C ARG A 146 -4.17 -5.44 4.01
N GLU A 147 -5.29 -5.13 4.65
CA GLU A 147 -6.34 -6.09 5.01
C GLU A 147 -7.31 -6.31 3.83
N CYS A 148 -7.64 -7.56 3.56
CA CYS A 148 -8.77 -7.94 2.73
C CYS A 148 -10.08 -7.68 3.48
N LYS A 149 -10.84 -6.68 3.05
CA LYS A 149 -12.15 -6.33 3.61
C LYS A 149 -13.30 -7.11 2.99
N GLN A 150 -13.22 -7.36 1.68
CA GLN A 150 -14.27 -8.00 0.92
C GLN A 150 -13.65 -8.83 -0.19
N LEU A 151 -14.16 -10.05 -0.37
CA LEU A 151 -13.77 -10.96 -1.44
C LEU A 151 -15.03 -11.69 -1.92
N GLU A 152 -15.42 -11.46 -3.17
CA GLU A 152 -16.66 -11.97 -3.75
C GLU A 152 -16.41 -12.59 -5.13
N GLU A 153 -16.92 -13.80 -5.33
CA GLU A 153 -16.87 -14.53 -6.60
C GLU A 153 -18.29 -14.93 -7.03
N PRO A 154 -19.15 -13.95 -7.38
CA PRO A 154 -20.52 -14.27 -7.78
C PRO A 154 -20.55 -15.09 -9.07
N VAL A 155 -21.58 -15.94 -9.20
CA VAL A 155 -21.83 -16.72 -10.42
C VAL A 155 -22.03 -15.80 -11.63
N GLU A 156 -22.77 -14.71 -11.41
CA GLU A 156 -23.05 -13.67 -12.41
C GLU A 156 -22.44 -12.34 -11.96
N GLY A 157 -21.75 -11.66 -12.87
CA GLY A 157 -21.12 -10.36 -12.60
C GLY A 157 -19.61 -10.44 -12.30
N PRO A 158 -19.00 -9.32 -11.89
CA PRO A 158 -17.58 -9.25 -11.65
C PRO A 158 -17.19 -9.93 -10.34
N PHE A 159 -16.02 -10.59 -10.32
CA PHE A 159 -15.39 -10.89 -9.04
C PHE A 159 -14.80 -9.61 -8.45
N ARG A 160 -14.85 -9.49 -7.12
CA ARG A 160 -14.56 -8.25 -6.42
C ARG A 160 -13.66 -8.48 -5.21
N LEU A 161 -12.61 -7.68 -5.10
CA LEU A 161 -11.66 -7.68 -3.99
C LEU A 161 -11.51 -6.25 -3.50
N VAL A 162 -11.74 -6.03 -2.20
CA VAL A 162 -11.51 -4.74 -1.54
C VAL A 162 -10.43 -4.93 -0.49
N MET A 163 -9.38 -4.14 -0.61
CA MET A 163 -8.26 -4.10 0.34
C MET A 163 -8.19 -2.72 0.99
N GLN A 164 -7.90 -2.67 2.29
CA GLN A 164 -7.69 -1.43 3.04
C GLN A 164 -6.33 -1.45 3.73
N THR A 165 -5.58 -0.36 3.65
CA THR A 165 -4.33 -0.20 4.41
C THR A 165 -4.66 0.09 5.86
N LEU A 166 -4.19 -0.76 6.77
CA LEU A 166 -4.44 -0.63 8.22
C LEU A 166 -3.38 0.19 8.94
N GLU A 167 -2.13 -0.02 8.55
CA GLU A 167 -0.98 0.66 9.12
C GLU A 167 0.09 0.74 8.05
N ALA A 168 0.87 1.82 8.13
CA ALA A 168 2.05 1.97 7.32
C ALA A 168 3.23 2.47 8.14
N GLY A 169 4.42 2.08 7.69
CA GLY A 169 5.68 2.50 8.27
C GLY A 169 6.09 3.91 7.88
N LEU A 170 7.24 4.34 8.39
CA LEU A 170 7.78 5.67 8.14
C LEU A 170 8.01 5.89 6.64
N GLY A 171 7.62 7.08 6.17
CA GLY A 171 7.78 7.49 4.77
C GLY A 171 6.68 7.01 3.82
N TYR A 172 5.69 6.25 4.30
CA TYR A 172 4.47 6.01 3.53
C TYR A 172 3.65 7.32 3.43
N PRO A 173 3.24 7.75 2.22
CA PRO A 173 2.68 9.08 2.03
C PRO A 173 1.21 9.20 2.44
N PHE A 174 0.52 8.08 2.63
CA PHE A 174 -0.91 8.01 2.91
C PHE A 174 -1.19 7.89 4.42
N LEU A 175 -2.32 8.44 4.84
CA LEU A 175 -2.81 8.30 6.20
C LEU A 175 -3.23 6.85 6.47
N ASP A 176 -2.89 6.35 7.66
CA ASP A 176 -3.38 5.07 8.19
C ASP A 176 -4.92 4.97 8.05
N ASP A 177 -5.44 3.78 7.74
CA ASP A 177 -6.87 3.49 7.53
C ASP A 177 -7.56 4.25 6.36
N SER A 178 -6.89 5.19 5.69
CA SER A 178 -7.51 6.01 4.64
C SER A 178 -7.48 5.40 3.25
N GLU A 179 -6.52 4.50 3.00
CA GLU A 179 -6.30 3.95 1.68
C GLU A 179 -7.13 2.68 1.46
N ILE A 180 -8.01 2.74 0.46
CA ILE A 180 -8.85 1.64 0.02
C ILE A 180 -8.60 1.42 -1.47
N SER A 181 -8.35 0.18 -1.85
CA SER A 181 -8.27 -0.25 -3.24
C SER A 181 -9.30 -1.34 -3.54
N GLU A 182 -9.91 -1.25 -4.71
CA GLU A 182 -10.90 -2.18 -5.20
C GLU A 182 -10.45 -2.74 -6.56
N VAL A 183 -10.56 -4.06 -6.71
CA VAL A 183 -10.33 -4.78 -7.97
C VAL A 183 -11.63 -5.44 -8.39
N GLU A 184 -12.00 -5.25 -9.66
CA GLU A 184 -13.13 -5.88 -10.32
C GLU A 184 -12.64 -6.63 -11.56
N ILE A 185 -12.88 -7.94 -11.65
CA ILE A 185 -12.63 -8.73 -12.87
C ILE A 185 -13.95 -9.24 -13.44
N PHE A 186 -14.26 -8.82 -14.66
CA PHE A 186 -15.55 -9.06 -15.29
C PHE A 186 -15.59 -10.44 -15.97
N PRO A 187 -16.77 -11.04 -16.18
CA PRO A 187 -16.91 -12.21 -17.02
C PRO A 187 -16.31 -11.99 -18.42
N PRO A 188 -15.81 -13.03 -19.10
CA PRO A 188 -15.28 -12.90 -20.45
C PRO A 188 -16.34 -12.39 -21.43
N SER A 189 -15.97 -11.46 -22.30
CA SER A 189 -16.79 -11.03 -23.44
C SER A 189 -16.84 -12.09 -24.53
N GLU A 190 -17.67 -11.87 -25.55
CA GLU A 190 -17.85 -12.79 -26.69
C GLU A 190 -16.53 -13.10 -27.43
N ASP A 191 -15.59 -12.16 -27.45
CA ASP A 191 -14.27 -12.33 -28.07
C ASP A 191 -13.22 -12.95 -27.13
N GLY A 192 -13.65 -13.40 -25.94
CA GLY A 192 -12.79 -13.99 -24.91
C GLY A 192 -11.95 -12.98 -24.12
N THR A 193 -12.17 -11.67 -24.26
CA THR A 193 -11.50 -10.66 -23.44
C THR A 193 -12.07 -10.62 -22.03
N ILE A 194 -11.22 -10.51 -21.02
CA ILE A 194 -11.63 -10.32 -19.63
C ILE A 194 -11.24 -8.90 -19.21
N ARG A 195 -12.24 -8.06 -18.92
CA ARG A 195 -11.97 -6.70 -18.43
C ARG A 195 -11.60 -6.77 -16.95
N CYS A 196 -10.56 -6.04 -16.57
CA CYS A 196 -10.16 -5.81 -15.19
C CYS A 196 -10.14 -4.31 -14.92
N LYS A 197 -10.64 -3.90 -13.75
CA LYS A 197 -10.62 -2.52 -13.29
C LYS A 197 -10.07 -2.50 -11.87
N MET A 198 -9.05 -1.68 -11.66
CA MET A 198 -8.54 -1.36 -10.33
C MET A 198 -8.83 0.11 -10.03
N THR A 199 -9.35 0.40 -8.86
CA THR A 199 -9.56 1.75 -8.37
C THR A 199 -9.01 1.89 -6.98
N GLY A 200 -8.57 3.09 -6.62
CA GLY A 200 -8.20 3.37 -5.25
C GLY A 200 -8.47 4.80 -4.84
N VAL A 201 -8.67 4.95 -3.54
CA VAL A 201 -8.77 6.24 -2.85
C VAL A 201 -7.85 6.20 -1.65
N ALA A 202 -7.17 7.31 -1.38
CA ALA A 202 -6.35 7.49 -0.20
C ALA A 202 -6.36 8.95 0.24
N GLU A 203 -6.03 9.20 1.51
CA GLU A 203 -5.86 10.55 2.02
C GLU A 203 -4.39 10.82 2.38
N VAL A 204 -3.95 12.05 2.14
CA VAL A 204 -2.59 12.51 2.49
C VAL A 204 -2.67 13.83 3.25
N THR A 205 -1.71 14.06 4.14
CA THR A 205 -1.64 15.25 4.98
C THR A 205 -1.24 16.51 4.22
N SER A 206 -0.56 16.35 3.07
CA SER A 206 0.00 17.46 2.32
C SER A 206 -0.55 17.54 0.89
N ARG A 207 -1.20 18.67 0.56
CA ARG A 207 -1.75 18.93 -0.78
C ARG A 207 -0.65 19.26 -1.78
N ILE A 208 0.34 20.02 -1.32
CA ILE A 208 1.47 20.44 -2.15
C ILE A 208 2.36 19.24 -2.45
N PHE A 209 2.71 18.42 -1.45
CA PHE A 209 3.47 17.18 -1.66
C PHE A 209 2.74 16.23 -2.60
N ARG A 210 1.43 16.02 -2.41
CA ARG A 210 0.62 15.20 -3.32
C ARG A 210 0.79 15.58 -4.78
N TRP A 211 0.80 16.89 -5.04
CA TRP A 211 0.91 17.42 -6.39
C TRP A 211 2.35 17.31 -6.93
N TRP A 212 3.35 17.72 -6.16
CA TRP A 212 4.75 17.66 -6.59
C TRP A 212 5.27 16.24 -6.79
N SER A 213 4.91 15.33 -5.89
CA SER A 213 5.36 13.94 -5.94
C SER A 213 4.57 13.10 -6.95
N GLY A 214 3.56 13.66 -7.62
CA GLY A 214 2.82 12.93 -8.65
C GLY A 214 2.03 11.71 -8.14
N LEU A 215 1.72 11.62 -6.85
CA LEU A 215 1.21 10.39 -6.18
C LEU A 215 0.05 9.72 -6.91
N GLN A 216 -0.86 10.49 -7.50
CA GLN A 216 -2.00 9.94 -8.26
C GLN A 216 -1.55 9.22 -9.52
N LYS A 217 -0.62 9.82 -10.27
CA LYS A 217 -0.06 9.23 -11.48
C LYS A 217 0.75 7.99 -11.14
N ASP A 218 1.60 8.06 -10.12
CA ASP A 218 2.43 6.94 -9.68
C ASP A 218 1.57 5.77 -9.20
N SER A 219 0.49 6.03 -8.46
CA SER A 219 -0.46 4.99 -8.03
C SER A 219 -1.15 4.32 -9.22
N GLN A 220 -1.52 5.09 -10.24
CA GLN A 220 -2.14 4.57 -11.46
C GLN A 220 -1.16 3.72 -12.27
N GLU A 221 0.09 4.17 -12.43
CA GLU A 221 1.14 3.45 -13.14
C GLU A 221 1.52 2.15 -12.41
N ALA A 222 1.61 2.18 -11.08
CA ALA A 222 1.84 0.99 -10.26
C ALA A 222 0.70 -0.05 -10.42
N ALA A 223 -0.57 0.40 -10.39
CA ALA A 223 -1.71 -0.50 -10.61
C ALA A 223 -1.71 -1.11 -12.02
N ALA A 224 -1.36 -0.32 -13.04
CA ALA A 224 -1.23 -0.82 -14.41
C ALA A 224 -0.07 -1.83 -14.55
N ALA A 225 1.08 -1.56 -13.93
CA ALA A 225 2.22 -2.45 -13.91
C ALA A 225 1.91 -3.78 -13.20
N PHE A 226 1.16 -3.74 -12.10
CA PHE A 226 0.70 -4.92 -11.38
C PHE A 226 -0.27 -5.78 -12.23
N MET A 227 -1.23 -5.18 -12.93
CA MET A 227 -2.08 -5.95 -13.86
C MET A 227 -1.25 -6.55 -15.00
N GLN A 228 -0.28 -5.80 -15.54
CA GLN A 228 0.60 -6.32 -16.58
C GLN A 228 1.45 -7.49 -16.09
N SER A 229 1.94 -7.47 -14.83
CA SER A 229 2.69 -8.59 -14.28
C SER A 229 1.81 -9.83 -14.17
N ILE A 230 0.57 -9.69 -13.72
CA ILE A 230 -0.40 -10.80 -13.68
C ILE A 230 -0.61 -11.42 -15.07
N GLN A 231 -0.76 -10.61 -16.12
CA GLN A 231 -0.88 -11.12 -17.48
C GLN A 231 0.37 -11.90 -17.91
N ASN A 232 1.56 -11.42 -17.55
CA ASN A 232 2.83 -12.08 -17.86
C ASN A 232 3.00 -13.40 -17.10
N GLU A 233 2.65 -13.43 -15.81
CA GLU A 233 2.67 -14.63 -14.94
C GLU A 233 1.79 -15.73 -15.50
N VAL A 234 0.56 -15.39 -15.86
CA VAL A 234 -0.41 -16.36 -16.39
C VAL A 234 -0.01 -16.85 -17.78
N ALA A 235 0.59 -15.99 -18.61
CA ALA A 235 1.10 -16.36 -19.91
C ALA A 235 2.43 -17.13 -19.86
N ALA A 236 3.15 -17.08 -18.74
CA ALA A 236 4.45 -17.74 -18.62
C ALA A 236 4.31 -19.27 -18.74
N PRO A 237 5.22 -19.95 -19.44
CA PRO A 237 5.20 -21.40 -19.51
C PRO A 237 5.43 -21.98 -18.12
N LYS A 238 4.43 -22.67 -17.57
CA LYS A 238 4.54 -23.41 -16.30
C LYS A 238 5.66 -24.45 -16.48
N VAL A 239 6.85 -24.17 -15.95
CA VAL A 239 7.94 -25.13 -15.95
C VAL A 239 7.46 -26.35 -15.18
N ARG A 240 7.22 -27.46 -15.89
CA ARG A 240 6.95 -28.75 -15.25
C ARG A 240 8.16 -29.07 -14.40
N SER A 241 8.08 -28.85 -13.09
CA SER A 241 8.96 -29.51 -12.13
C SER A 241 8.74 -31.00 -12.30
N LYS A 242 9.63 -31.65 -13.06
CA LYS A 242 9.71 -33.11 -13.04
C LYS A 242 10.01 -33.50 -11.61
N ASP A 243 9.06 -34.22 -11.03
CA ASP A 243 9.23 -35.21 -9.98
C ASP A 243 10.68 -35.42 -9.53
N LEU A 244 11.05 -34.82 -8.40
CA LEU A 244 12.09 -35.32 -7.50
C LEU A 244 11.52 -36.49 -6.67
N SER A 245 10.84 -37.43 -7.32
CA SER A 245 10.45 -38.72 -6.74
C SER A 245 11.33 -39.82 -7.34
N GLN A 246 12.64 -39.69 -7.15
CA GLN A 246 13.61 -40.79 -7.27
C GLN A 246 14.99 -40.30 -6.79
N GLN A 247 15.22 -40.37 -5.48
CA GLN A 247 16.52 -40.67 -4.89
C GLN A 247 16.32 -41.20 -3.47
#